data_AF-A0A829CV87-F1
#
_entry.id   AF-A0A829CV87-F1
#
_cell.length_a   1.000
_cell.length_b   1.000
_cell.length_c   1.000
_cell.angle_alpha   90.00
_cell.angle_beta   90.00
_cell.angle_gamma   90.00
#
_symmetry.space_group_name_H-M   'P 1'
#
loop_
_entity.id
_entity.type
_entity.pdbx_description
1 polymer ?
#
loop_
_entity_poly.entity_id
_entity_poly.type
_entity_poly.pdbx_seq_one_letter_code
_entity_poly.pdbx_strand_id
1 'polypeptide(L)'
;MNDLNPFLEISERILTQSKNSKNKIYSIHAPEVECISKGKSHKRYEFGCKVSLVTTSKSNWIVGVQALHDNPYDGHTLKDAINQMEKIVGLRPKEVYVDLGYKDKDHHPEDVQVHLSNKSRKKITRWERMWMNRRSAIEPVISHLKQDHNMIRNFLKGKEGDRINAILSAAGFNFSKLIRAFFAISKILFLHRFYFQFESCFFSFPQKSQFFRDDYLKLPSDLLIRTCIK
;
A
#
# COMPACT_ATOMS: atom_id res chain seq x y z
N MET A 1 -13.19 -39.20 12.73
CA MET A 1 -14.64 -39.02 12.50
C MET A 1 -15.17 -37.78 13.25
N ASN A 2 -14.40 -36.68 13.32
CA ASN A 2 -14.79 -35.41 13.98
C ASN A 2 -14.60 -34.16 13.09
N ASP A 3 -14.22 -34.34 11.81
CA ASP A 3 -13.90 -33.21 10.90
C ASP A 3 -15.13 -32.41 10.44
N LEU A 4 -16.34 -32.91 10.69
CA LEU A 4 -17.61 -32.30 10.28
C LEU A 4 -18.20 -31.35 11.33
N ASN A 5 -17.84 -31.53 12.61
CA ASN A 5 -18.34 -30.71 13.72
C ASN A 5 -18.14 -29.19 13.51
N PRO A 6 -16.98 -28.69 13.05
CA PRO A 6 -16.81 -27.24 12.83
C PRO A 6 -17.70 -26.72 11.69
N PHE A 7 -17.97 -27.53 10.66
CA PHE A 7 -18.84 -27.12 9.56
C PHE A 7 -20.32 -27.08 9.97
N LEU A 8 -20.74 -28.00 10.83
CA LEU A 8 -22.09 -28.01 11.41
C LEU A 8 -22.31 -26.77 12.28
N GLU A 9 -21.36 -26.45 13.17
CA GLU A 9 -21.43 -25.26 14.03
C GLU A 9 -21.49 -23.96 13.21
N ILE A 10 -20.67 -23.84 12.16
CA ILE A 10 -20.70 -22.69 11.25
C ILE A 10 -22.05 -22.61 10.52
N SER A 11 -22.60 -23.74 10.07
CA SER A 11 -23.87 -23.79 9.36
C SER A 11 -25.04 -23.37 10.25
N GLU A 12 -25.09 -23.85 11.49
CA GLU A 12 -26.09 -23.43 12.48
C GLU A 12 -25.99 -21.93 12.79
N ARG A 13 -24.77 -21.40 12.92
CA ARG A 13 -24.57 -19.95 13.12
C ARG A 13 -25.04 -19.13 11.91
N ILE A 14 -24.84 -19.60 10.69
CA ILE A 14 -25.35 -18.95 9.48
C ILE A 14 -26.88 -18.98 9.41
N LEU A 15 -27.51 -20.06 9.88
CA LEU A 15 -28.97 -20.18 9.93
C LEU A 15 -29.61 -19.30 11.00
N THR A 16 -28.94 -19.14 12.15
CA THR A 16 -29.47 -18.41 13.32
C THR A 16 -29.15 -16.91 13.28
N GLN A 17 -28.14 -16.46 12.54
CA GLN A 17 -27.79 -15.04 12.45
C GLN A 17 -28.91 -14.21 11.79
N SER A 18 -29.18 -13.04 12.37
CA SER A 18 -30.19 -12.10 11.89
C SER A 18 -29.56 -10.87 11.23
N LYS A 19 -30.40 -9.93 10.75
CA LYS A 19 -29.93 -8.66 10.18
C LYS A 19 -29.06 -7.84 11.15
N ASN A 20 -29.31 -7.93 12.46
CA ASN A 20 -28.62 -7.12 13.48
C ASN A 20 -27.50 -7.88 14.21
N SER A 21 -27.25 -9.15 13.85
CA SER A 21 -26.15 -9.91 14.43
C SER A 21 -24.80 -9.28 14.12
N LYS A 22 -23.93 -9.21 15.13
CA LYS A 22 -22.53 -8.80 14.99
C LYS A 22 -21.68 -9.96 14.48
N ASN A 23 -20.54 -9.67 13.85
CA ASN A 23 -19.56 -10.66 13.36
C ASN A 23 -20.22 -11.78 12.54
N LYS A 24 -20.92 -11.38 11.48
CA LYS A 24 -21.65 -12.33 10.62
C LYS A 24 -20.69 -13.21 9.84
N ILE A 25 -21.09 -14.45 9.66
CA ILE A 25 -20.38 -15.39 8.80
C ILE A 25 -20.97 -15.28 7.40
N TYR A 26 -20.09 -15.06 6.42
CA TYR A 26 -20.45 -14.92 5.01
C TYR A 26 -20.05 -16.13 4.15
N SER A 27 -19.14 -16.97 4.65
CA SER A 27 -18.66 -18.17 3.95
C SER A 27 -18.40 -19.29 4.94
N ILE A 28 -18.84 -20.51 4.59
CA ILE A 28 -18.60 -21.71 5.39
C ILE A 28 -17.12 -22.12 5.33
N HIS A 29 -16.49 -21.97 4.16
CA HIS A 29 -15.10 -22.39 3.93
C HIS A 29 -14.06 -21.33 4.32
N ALA A 30 -14.50 -20.10 4.59
CA ALA A 30 -13.66 -18.97 5.00
C ALA A 30 -14.46 -18.06 5.95
N PRO A 31 -14.74 -18.52 7.18
CA PRO A 31 -15.54 -17.78 8.16
C PRO A 31 -14.92 -16.45 8.59
N GLU A 32 -13.62 -16.26 8.35
CA GLU A 32 -12.87 -15.03 8.59
C GLU A 32 -13.16 -13.90 7.59
N VAL A 33 -13.81 -14.19 6.45
CA VAL A 33 -14.08 -13.19 5.41
C VAL A 33 -15.08 -12.15 5.90
N GLU A 34 -14.75 -10.87 5.70
CA GLU A 34 -15.57 -9.74 6.12
C GLU A 34 -16.33 -9.12 4.97
N CYS A 35 -17.52 -8.59 5.26
CA CYS A 35 -18.25 -7.75 4.32
C CYS A 35 -17.89 -6.28 4.55
N ILE A 36 -17.36 -5.64 3.51
CA ILE A 36 -16.85 -4.27 3.57
C ILE A 36 -17.68 -3.41 2.63
N SER A 37 -18.33 -2.39 3.19
CA SER A 37 -19.10 -1.43 2.41
C SER A 37 -18.20 -0.57 1.53
N LYS A 38 -18.59 -0.41 0.27
CA LYS A 38 -17.98 0.50 -0.69
C LYS A 38 -18.83 1.74 -0.86
N GLY A 39 -18.19 2.90 -1.02
CA GLY A 39 -18.83 4.14 -1.46
C GLY A 39 -19.18 4.17 -2.96
N LYS A 40 -19.30 3.01 -3.64
CA LYS A 40 -19.59 2.92 -5.07
C LYS A 40 -21.05 2.55 -5.30
N SER A 41 -21.75 3.29 -6.16
CA SER A 41 -23.19 3.09 -6.42
C SER A 41 -23.51 1.73 -7.05
N HIS A 42 -22.67 1.26 -7.99
CA HIS A 42 -22.87 0.03 -8.75
C HIS A 42 -22.39 -1.24 -8.02
N LYS A 43 -21.61 -1.12 -6.95
CA LYS A 43 -21.15 -2.24 -6.13
C LYS A 43 -21.00 -1.78 -4.68
N ARG A 44 -22.03 -2.05 -3.86
CA ARG A 44 -22.14 -1.54 -2.49
C ARG A 44 -21.30 -2.30 -1.48
N TYR A 45 -20.96 -3.55 -1.75
CA TYR A 45 -20.23 -4.42 -0.82
C TYR A 45 -19.15 -5.22 -1.55
N GLU A 46 -18.04 -5.44 -0.86
CA GLU A 46 -17.01 -6.42 -1.24
C GLU A 46 -16.75 -7.34 -0.06
N PHE A 47 -16.44 -8.60 -0.36
CA PHE A 47 -16.08 -9.60 0.63
C PHE A 47 -14.58 -9.80 0.60
N GLY A 48 -13.91 -9.69 1.74
CA GLY A 48 -12.46 -9.84 1.81
C GLY A 48 -11.91 -9.40 3.17
N CYS A 49 -10.62 -9.07 3.17
CA CYS A 49 -9.88 -8.54 4.32
C CYS A 49 -9.44 -7.11 4.00
N LYS A 50 -9.53 -6.19 4.96
CA LYS A 50 -8.91 -4.86 4.77
C LYS A 50 -7.39 -5.00 4.78
N VAL A 51 -6.69 -4.17 4.01
CA VAL A 51 -5.23 -4.11 3.97
C VAL A 51 -4.78 -2.66 4.09
N SER A 52 -4.10 -2.32 5.17
CA SER A 52 -3.41 -1.03 5.32
C SER A 52 -2.16 -1.01 4.45
N LEU A 53 -1.92 0.09 3.74
CA LEU A 53 -0.77 0.29 2.89
C LEU A 53 -0.09 1.63 3.21
N VAL A 54 1.23 1.58 3.39
CA VAL A 54 2.09 2.75 3.61
C VAL A 54 3.08 2.85 2.47
N THR A 55 3.11 4.01 1.80
CA THR A 55 4.03 4.27 0.70
C THR A 55 4.83 5.55 0.93
N THR A 56 6.04 5.60 0.39
CA THR A 56 6.86 6.82 0.44
C THR A 56 6.30 7.88 -0.50
N SER A 57 6.19 9.14 -0.06
CA SER A 57 5.61 10.22 -0.88
C SER A 57 6.39 10.53 -2.15
N LYS A 58 7.73 10.38 -2.16
CA LYS A 58 8.58 10.73 -3.31
C LYS A 58 8.54 9.67 -4.40
N SER A 59 8.85 8.43 -4.04
CA SER A 59 9.15 7.38 -5.01
C SER A 59 8.15 6.23 -4.99
N ASN A 60 7.07 6.32 -4.19
CA ASN A 60 6.01 5.31 -4.10
C ASN A 60 6.56 3.90 -3.84
N TRP A 61 7.55 3.75 -2.96
CA TRP A 61 7.95 2.45 -2.41
C TRP A 61 6.96 2.04 -1.34
N ILE A 62 6.56 0.78 -1.31
CA ILE A 62 5.77 0.26 -0.20
C ILE A 62 6.71 -0.01 0.97
N VAL A 63 6.44 0.63 2.10
CA VAL A 63 7.27 0.55 3.32
C VAL A 63 6.49 0.05 4.53
N GLY A 64 5.21 -0.27 4.34
CA GLY A 64 4.36 -0.91 5.34
C GLY A 64 3.13 -1.51 4.67
N VAL A 65 2.72 -2.69 5.12
CA VAL A 65 1.53 -3.38 4.63
C VAL A 65 0.97 -4.31 5.70
N GLN A 66 -0.31 -4.16 6.05
CA GLN A 66 -0.91 -4.95 7.12
C GLN A 66 -2.31 -5.42 6.74
N ALA A 67 -2.56 -6.73 6.83
CA ALA A 67 -3.91 -7.27 6.79
C ALA A 67 -4.64 -6.97 8.09
N LEU A 68 -5.76 -6.25 7.99
CA LEU A 68 -6.60 -5.77 9.07
C LEU A 68 -7.86 -6.63 9.12
N HIS A 69 -8.01 -7.36 10.21
CA HIS A 69 -9.13 -8.26 10.46
C HIS A 69 -10.10 -7.64 11.47
N ASP A 70 -11.30 -8.20 11.51
CA ASP A 70 -12.44 -7.78 12.32
C ASP A 70 -13.01 -6.41 11.90
N ASN A 71 -12.83 -6.04 10.63
CA ASN A 71 -13.31 -4.83 9.96
C ASN A 71 -13.14 -3.53 10.78
N PRO A 72 -11.91 -3.18 11.19
CA PRO A 72 -11.67 -2.01 12.01
C PRO A 72 -12.03 -0.73 11.25
N TYR A 73 -12.41 0.30 11.99
CA TYR A 73 -12.58 1.63 11.42
C TYR A 73 -11.22 2.19 10.99
N ASP A 74 -11.13 2.73 9.78
CA ASP A 74 -9.85 3.16 9.19
C ASP A 74 -9.14 4.22 10.06
N GLY A 75 -9.87 5.07 10.78
CA GLY A 75 -9.30 6.04 11.72
C GLY A 75 -8.45 5.43 12.83
N HIS A 76 -8.78 4.22 13.27
CA HIS A 76 -8.07 3.57 14.38
C HIS A 76 -6.81 2.84 13.92
N THR A 77 -6.59 2.67 12.62
CA THR A 77 -5.50 1.82 12.08
C THR A 77 -4.23 2.60 11.75
N LEU A 78 -4.28 3.94 11.84
CA LEU A 78 -3.16 4.80 11.45
C LEU A 78 -1.92 4.57 12.33
N LYS A 79 -2.11 4.51 13.66
CA LYS A 79 -1.03 4.30 14.62
C LYS A 79 -0.32 2.97 14.38
N ASP A 80 -1.09 1.91 14.17
CA ASP A 80 -0.55 0.58 13.87
C ASP A 80 0.21 0.55 12.54
N ALA A 81 -0.31 1.22 11.51
CA ALA A 81 0.37 1.33 10.22
C ALA A 81 1.73 2.05 10.32
N ILE A 82 1.80 3.12 11.11
CA ILE A 82 3.05 3.86 11.36
C ILE A 82 4.03 3.00 12.17
N ASN A 83 3.56 2.36 13.24
CA ASN A 83 4.39 1.49 14.06
C ASN A 83 4.93 0.29 13.26
N GLN A 84 4.14 -0.25 12.34
CA GLN A 84 4.59 -1.31 11.45
C GLN A 84 5.67 -0.82 10.49
N MET A 85 5.47 0.34 9.86
CA MET A 85 6.47 0.94 8.98
C MET A 85 7.78 1.23 9.72
N GLU A 86 7.71 1.75 10.94
CA GLU A 86 8.89 2.00 11.78
C GLU A 86 9.64 0.71 12.11
N LYS A 87 8.92 -0.38 12.42
CA LYS A 87 9.55 -1.70 12.62
C LYS A 87 10.28 -2.23 11.38
N ILE A 88 9.75 -1.96 10.19
CA ILE A 88 10.31 -2.46 8.92
C ILE A 88 11.50 -1.60 8.48
N VAL A 89 11.38 -0.27 8.58
CA VAL A 89 12.36 0.68 8.04
C VAL A 89 13.38 1.13 9.09
N GLY A 90 13.05 1.00 10.38
CA GLY A 90 13.85 1.53 11.49
C GLY A 90 13.75 3.04 11.67
N LEU A 91 12.81 3.70 10.96
CA LEU A 91 12.63 5.15 11.00
C LEU A 91 11.17 5.51 11.16
N ARG A 92 10.92 6.54 11.95
CA ARG A 92 9.60 7.10 12.15
C ARG A 92 9.37 8.32 11.25
N PRO A 93 8.23 8.43 10.56
CA PRO A 93 7.94 9.58 9.70
C PRO A 93 7.69 10.85 10.52
N LYS A 94 8.02 12.01 9.95
CA LYS A 94 7.65 13.31 10.53
C LYS A 94 6.25 13.72 10.07
N GLU A 95 5.96 13.51 8.80
CA GLU A 95 4.69 13.87 8.17
C GLU A 95 4.03 12.66 7.50
N VAL A 96 2.72 12.55 7.64
CA VAL A 96 1.88 11.56 6.94
C VAL A 96 0.69 12.23 6.27
N TYR A 97 0.45 11.90 5.01
CA TYR A 97 -0.68 12.41 4.23
C TYR A 97 -1.70 11.29 4.03
N VAL A 98 -2.93 11.52 4.50
CA VAL A 98 -3.95 10.49 4.63
C VAL A 98 -5.31 10.93 4.10
N ASP A 99 -6.13 9.95 3.75
CA ASP A 99 -7.52 10.16 3.33
C ASP A 99 -8.44 10.57 4.48
N LEU A 100 -9.62 11.08 4.14
CA LEU A 100 -10.65 11.49 5.10
C LEU A 100 -11.14 10.36 6.03
N GLY A 101 -10.94 9.10 5.64
CA GLY A 101 -11.24 7.94 6.49
C GLY A 101 -10.45 7.95 7.80
N TYR A 102 -9.32 8.66 7.84
CA TYR A 102 -8.43 8.76 9.01
C TYR A 102 -8.67 9.99 9.89
N LYS A 103 -9.88 10.56 9.84
CA LYS A 103 -10.21 11.82 10.52
C LYS A 103 -10.20 11.76 12.05
N ASP A 104 -10.19 10.56 12.63
CA ASP A 104 -10.30 10.37 14.07
C ASP A 104 -8.98 10.71 14.76
N LYS A 105 -8.96 11.86 15.46
CA LYS A 105 -7.76 12.45 16.03
C LYS A 105 -7.27 11.74 17.29
N ASP A 106 -8.17 11.09 18.02
CA ASP A 106 -7.84 10.44 19.30
C ASP A 106 -6.89 9.26 19.09
N HIS A 107 -6.84 8.75 17.86
CA HIS A 107 -5.99 7.64 17.44
C HIS A 107 -4.74 8.08 16.64
N HIS A 108 -4.47 9.39 16.54
CA HIS A 108 -3.28 9.90 15.88
C HIS A 108 -2.06 9.82 16.82
N PRO A 109 -0.86 9.52 16.29
CA PRO A 109 0.35 9.65 17.10
C PRO A 109 0.61 11.13 17.41
N GLU A 110 0.94 11.44 18.66
CA GLU A 110 1.25 12.82 19.09
C GLU A 110 2.50 13.38 18.42
N ASP A 111 3.41 12.49 18.02
CA ASP A 111 4.74 12.81 17.52
C ASP A 111 4.84 12.88 15.98
N VAL A 112 3.74 12.59 15.28
CA VAL A 112 3.68 12.59 13.82
C VAL A 112 2.65 13.60 13.32
N GLN A 113 3.03 14.47 12.38
CA GLN A 113 2.13 15.44 11.79
C GLN A 113 1.21 14.77 10.76
N VAL A 114 -0.09 14.70 11.06
CA VAL A 114 -1.10 14.11 10.17
C VAL A 114 -1.79 15.16 9.29
N HIS A 115 -1.71 14.96 7.98
CA HIS A 115 -2.30 15.82 6.95
C HIS A 115 -3.50 15.14 6.29
N LEU A 116 -4.71 15.59 6.66
CA LEU A 116 -5.98 15.13 6.09
C LEU A 116 -6.33 15.86 4.78
N SER A 117 -7.00 15.15 3.86
CA SER A 117 -7.33 15.64 2.52
C SER A 117 -8.38 16.76 2.45
N ASN A 118 -9.13 17.01 3.52
CA ASN A 118 -10.17 18.05 3.59
C ASN A 118 -9.69 19.43 4.05
N LYS A 119 -8.39 19.62 4.31
CA LYS A 119 -7.86 20.93 4.72
C LYS A 119 -8.14 21.98 3.64
N SER A 120 -8.63 23.15 4.08
CA SER A 120 -8.90 24.30 3.20
C SER A 120 -7.66 24.67 2.40
N ARG A 121 -7.78 24.64 1.07
CA ARG A 121 -6.65 24.92 0.16
C ARG A 121 -6.27 26.41 0.09
N LYS A 122 -7.05 27.29 0.73
CA LYS A 122 -6.90 28.75 0.66
C LYS A 122 -5.69 29.26 1.45
N LYS A 123 -5.28 28.58 2.53
CA LYS A 123 -4.21 29.02 3.44
C LYS A 123 -2.99 28.08 3.50
N ILE A 124 -2.87 27.12 2.57
CA ILE A 124 -1.74 26.18 2.53
C ILE A 124 -0.64 26.69 1.60
N THR A 125 0.60 26.36 1.93
CA THR A 125 1.76 26.66 1.08
C THR A 125 1.69 25.87 -0.23
N ARG A 126 2.44 26.31 -1.25
CA ARG A 126 2.56 25.60 -2.53
C ARG A 126 3.06 24.16 -2.34
N TRP A 127 4.01 23.97 -1.42
CA TRP A 127 4.62 22.68 -1.12
C TRP A 127 3.63 21.72 -0.45
N GLU A 128 2.93 22.16 0.59
CA GLU A 128 1.88 21.35 1.23
C GLU A 128 0.78 20.97 0.23
N ARG A 129 0.39 21.88 -0.66
CA ARG A 129 -0.59 21.59 -1.72
C ARG A 129 -0.09 20.51 -2.68
N MET A 130 1.19 20.58 -3.07
CA MET A 130 1.81 19.58 -3.93
C MET A 130 1.79 18.19 -3.26
N TRP A 131 2.22 18.07 -2.00
CA TRP A 131 2.23 16.81 -1.27
C TRP A 131 0.83 16.26 -1.04
N MET A 132 -0.13 17.13 -0.69
CA MET A 132 -1.53 16.76 -0.53
C MET A 132 -2.14 16.21 -1.82
N ASN A 133 -1.77 16.77 -2.99
CA ASN A 133 -2.18 16.24 -4.29
C ASN A 133 -1.44 14.93 -4.62
N ARG A 134 -0.16 14.82 -4.26
CA ARG A 134 0.66 13.62 -4.51
C ARG A 134 0.18 12.41 -3.72
N ARG A 135 -0.55 12.61 -2.61
CA ARG A 135 -1.25 11.55 -1.88
C ARG A 135 -2.06 10.62 -2.77
N SER A 136 -2.71 11.15 -3.82
CA SER A 136 -3.47 10.33 -4.78
C SER A 136 -2.61 9.33 -5.56
N ALA A 137 -1.27 9.44 -5.54
CA ALA A 137 -0.35 8.49 -6.17
C ALA A 137 -0.40 7.09 -5.53
N ILE A 138 -0.97 6.95 -4.33
CA ILE A 138 -1.21 5.63 -3.71
C ILE A 138 -2.28 4.82 -4.47
N GLU A 139 -3.17 5.46 -5.22
CA GLU A 139 -4.24 4.80 -5.98
C GLU A 139 -3.68 3.95 -7.13
N PRO A 140 -2.77 4.47 -7.98
CA PRO A 140 -2.03 3.63 -8.92
C PRO A 140 -1.30 2.47 -8.26
N VAL A 141 -0.68 2.66 -7.09
CA VAL A 141 0.02 1.58 -6.37
C VAL A 141 -0.96 0.48 -5.98
N ILE A 142 -2.10 0.85 -5.40
CA ILE A 142 -3.19 -0.07 -5.07
C ILE A 142 -3.69 -0.80 -6.32
N SER A 143 -3.86 -0.09 -7.44
CA SER A 143 -4.30 -0.69 -8.70
C SER A 143 -3.31 -1.76 -9.19
N HIS A 144 -2.02 -1.45 -9.20
CA HIS A 144 -0.96 -2.40 -9.56
C HIS A 144 -0.92 -3.59 -8.60
N LEU A 145 -1.07 -3.38 -7.29
CA LEU A 145 -1.15 -4.49 -6.34
C LEU A 145 -2.31 -5.44 -6.67
N LYS A 146 -3.47 -4.88 -7.03
CA LYS A 146 -4.65 -5.66 -7.40
C LYS A 146 -4.47 -6.42 -8.71
N GLN A 147 -3.98 -5.76 -9.75
CA GLN A 147 -3.91 -6.32 -11.11
C GLN A 147 -2.67 -7.20 -11.32
N ASP A 148 -1.50 -6.77 -10.83
CA ASP A 148 -0.21 -7.35 -11.19
C ASP A 148 0.38 -8.23 -10.07
N HIS A 149 -0.10 -8.10 -8.84
CA HIS A 149 0.52 -8.73 -7.67
C HIS A 149 -0.46 -9.56 -6.80
N ASN A 150 -1.53 -10.10 -7.39
CA ASN A 150 -2.46 -11.02 -6.71
C ASN A 150 -3.10 -10.48 -5.42
N MET A 151 -3.28 -9.16 -5.29
CA MET A 151 -4.01 -8.62 -4.14
C MET A 151 -5.52 -8.87 -4.25
N ILE A 152 -6.08 -9.12 -5.44
CA ILE A 152 -7.54 -9.36 -5.60
C ILE A 152 -7.96 -10.72 -5.02
N ARG A 153 -7.13 -11.75 -5.15
CA ARG A 153 -7.50 -13.12 -4.77
C ARG A 153 -6.41 -13.73 -3.91
N ASN A 154 -6.79 -14.17 -2.72
CA ASN A 154 -5.91 -14.95 -1.86
C ASN A 154 -6.05 -16.44 -2.15
N PHE A 155 -4.93 -17.14 -2.33
CA PHE A 155 -4.87 -18.60 -2.44
C PHE A 155 -4.45 -19.27 -1.14
N LEU A 156 -4.02 -18.48 -0.15
CA LEU A 156 -3.65 -18.95 1.18
C LEU A 156 -4.87 -18.91 2.10
N LYS A 157 -4.98 -19.88 3.01
CA LYS A 157 -6.13 -20.03 3.91
C LYS A 157 -5.97 -19.22 5.20
N GLY A 158 -7.09 -18.72 5.72
CA GLY A 158 -7.16 -18.11 7.04
C GLY A 158 -6.55 -16.71 7.13
N LYS A 159 -6.70 -16.12 8.33
CA LYS A 159 -6.14 -14.80 8.67
C LYS A 159 -4.62 -14.72 8.43
N GLU A 160 -3.91 -15.82 8.63
CA GLU A 160 -2.47 -15.87 8.40
C GLU A 160 -2.12 -15.84 6.91
N GLY A 161 -2.88 -16.58 6.09
CA GLY A 161 -2.77 -16.49 4.65
C GLY A 161 -3.02 -15.08 4.12
N ASP A 162 -3.95 -14.34 4.74
CA ASP A 162 -4.21 -12.94 4.37
C ASP A 162 -3.03 -12.02 4.63
N ARG A 163 -2.36 -12.17 5.78
CA ARG A 163 -1.14 -11.43 6.13
C ARG A 163 -0.01 -11.76 5.17
N ILE A 164 0.26 -13.04 4.94
CA ILE A 164 1.35 -13.49 4.06
C ILE A 164 1.13 -12.97 2.64
N ASN A 165 -0.07 -13.11 2.09
CA ASN A 165 -0.37 -12.63 0.73
C ASN A 165 -0.18 -11.12 0.63
N ALA A 166 -0.64 -10.34 1.63
CA ALA A 166 -0.48 -8.88 1.61
C ALA A 166 1.01 -8.48 1.57
N ILE A 167 1.85 -9.13 2.38
CA ILE A 167 3.30 -8.91 2.41
C ILE A 167 3.95 -9.30 1.08
N LEU A 168 3.65 -10.49 0.55
CA LEU A 168 4.23 -10.97 -0.71
C LEU A 168 3.82 -10.11 -1.90
N SER A 169 2.56 -9.67 -1.98
CA SER A 169 2.09 -8.75 -3.01
C SER A 169 2.86 -7.42 -2.97
N ALA A 170 3.05 -6.84 -1.77
CA ALA A 170 3.82 -5.61 -1.60
C ALA A 170 5.30 -5.77 -1.96
N ALA A 171 5.92 -6.88 -1.52
CA ALA A 171 7.30 -7.20 -1.86
C ALA A 171 7.47 -7.38 -3.38
N GLY A 172 6.55 -8.10 -4.03
CA GLY A 172 6.52 -8.27 -5.48
C GLY A 172 6.46 -6.94 -6.23
N PHE A 173 5.65 -5.99 -5.76
CA PHE A 173 5.61 -4.65 -6.33
C PHE A 173 6.94 -3.90 -6.21
N ASN A 174 7.58 -3.94 -5.04
CA ASN A 174 8.88 -3.33 -4.83
C ASN A 174 9.97 -4.01 -5.70
N PHE A 175 9.99 -5.34 -5.79
CA PHE A 175 10.94 -6.05 -6.66
C PHE A 175 10.76 -5.70 -8.12
N SER A 176 9.52 -5.60 -8.62
CA SER A 176 9.26 -5.13 -10.00
C SER A 176 9.87 -3.75 -10.27
N LYS A 177 9.86 -2.84 -9.28
CA LYS A 177 10.50 -1.52 -9.42
C LYS A 177 12.02 -1.62 -9.47
N LEU A 178 12.62 -2.44 -8.62
CA LEU A 178 14.06 -2.69 -8.63
C LEU A 178 14.50 -3.30 -9.97
N ILE A 179 13.80 -4.34 -10.43
CA ILE A 179 14.09 -5.01 -11.71
C ILE A 179 14.02 -4.01 -12.88
N ARG A 180 13.00 -3.14 -12.93
CA ARG A 180 12.90 -2.08 -13.94
C ARG A 180 14.08 -1.11 -13.88
N ALA A 181 14.54 -0.73 -12.69
CA ALA A 181 15.70 0.13 -12.52
C ALA A 181 17.00 -0.56 -13.00
N PHE A 182 17.21 -1.83 -12.63
CA PHE A 182 18.34 -2.62 -13.11
C PHE A 182 18.36 -2.76 -14.63
N PHE A 183 17.22 -3.02 -15.27
CA PHE A 183 17.12 -3.06 -16.73
C PHE A 183 17.36 -1.71 -17.41
N ALA A 184 16.97 -0.60 -16.77
CA ALA A 184 17.26 0.73 -17.30
C ALA A 184 18.78 1.02 -17.25
N ILE A 185 19.43 0.71 -16.13
CA ILE A 185 20.87 0.88 -15.95
C ILE A 185 21.64 -0.02 -16.93
N SER A 186 21.27 -1.29 -17.06
CA SER A 186 21.95 -2.22 -17.98
C SER A 186 21.81 -1.77 -19.44
N LYS A 187 20.64 -1.24 -19.85
CA LYS A 187 20.46 -0.64 -21.17
C LYS A 187 21.34 0.59 -21.38
N ILE A 188 21.43 1.48 -20.39
CA ILE A 188 22.29 2.67 -20.48
C ILE A 188 23.76 2.26 -20.61
N LEU A 189 24.22 1.30 -19.82
CA LEU A 189 25.60 0.80 -19.89
C LEU A 189 25.89 0.09 -21.21
N PHE A 190 24.96 -0.71 -21.72
CA PHE A 190 25.07 -1.36 -23.03
C PHE A 190 25.15 -0.34 -24.16
N LEU A 191 24.28 0.68 -24.14
CA LEU A 191 24.31 1.77 -25.11
C LEU A 191 25.63 2.54 -25.00
N HIS A 192 26.08 2.92 -23.80
CA HIS A 192 27.35 3.61 -23.61
C HIS A 192 28.53 2.78 -24.14
N ARG A 193 28.56 1.47 -23.87
CA ARG A 193 29.58 0.55 -24.42
C ARG A 193 29.54 0.51 -25.95
N PHE A 194 28.35 0.49 -26.54
CA PHE A 194 28.17 0.51 -28.00
C PHE A 194 28.61 1.85 -28.62
N TYR A 195 28.24 2.98 -28.02
CA TYR A 195 28.68 4.32 -28.44
C TYR A 195 30.20 4.50 -28.29
N PHE A 196 30.81 4.03 -27.20
CA PHE A 196 32.25 4.11 -26.99
C PHE A 196 33.04 3.22 -27.97
N GLN A 197 32.49 2.06 -28.35
CA GLN A 197 33.05 1.21 -29.40
C GLN A 197 32.96 1.90 -30.78
N PHE A 198 31.90 2.69 -31.01
CA PHE A 198 31.74 3.49 -32.23
C PHE A 198 32.70 4.70 -32.25
N GLU A 199 32.93 5.37 -31.11
CA GLU A 199 33.92 6.45 -31.01
C GLU A 199 35.38 5.96 -31.10
N SER A 200 35.69 4.74 -30.66
CA SER A 200 37.02 4.16 -30.94
C SER A 200 37.30 3.93 -32.43
N CYS A 201 36.27 3.96 -33.29
CA CYS A 201 36.40 3.98 -34.74
C CYS A 201 36.44 5.40 -35.36
N PHE A 202 36.11 6.45 -34.61
CA PHE A 202 36.02 7.84 -35.09
C PHE A 202 36.73 8.78 -34.11
N PHE A 203 38.04 8.95 -34.27
CA PHE A 203 38.85 9.84 -33.45
C PHE A 203 38.44 11.32 -33.63
N SER A 204 38.39 12.06 -32.50
CA SER A 204 38.44 13.54 -32.34
C SER A 204 37.12 14.35 -32.33
N PHE A 205 36.59 14.69 -31.14
CA PHE A 205 36.44 16.07 -30.62
C PHE A 205 35.71 16.10 -29.26
N PRO A 206 36.02 17.01 -28.32
CA PRO A 206 35.42 17.00 -26.99
C PRO A 206 34.11 17.80 -26.94
N GLN A 207 33.10 17.27 -26.24
CA GLN A 207 32.02 18.10 -25.74
C GLN A 207 31.65 17.74 -24.29
N LYS A 208 31.71 18.79 -23.45
CA LYS A 208 31.33 18.79 -22.04
C LYS A 208 29.88 18.32 -21.89
N SER A 209 29.65 17.30 -21.06
CA SER A 209 28.32 16.99 -20.52
C SER A 209 28.30 17.29 -19.02
N GLN A 210 27.35 18.12 -18.62
CA GLN A 210 27.08 18.45 -17.23
C GLN A 210 26.24 17.31 -16.65
N PHE A 211 26.87 16.53 -15.78
CA PHE A 211 26.40 15.24 -15.29
C PHE A 211 25.44 15.39 -14.08
N PHE A 212 24.49 14.46 -14.03
CA PHE A 212 23.49 14.10 -13.03
C PHE A 212 23.46 14.83 -11.67
N ARG A 213 22.25 15.24 -11.24
CA ARG A 213 21.95 15.42 -9.82
C ARG A 213 21.58 14.07 -9.21
N ASP A 214 22.36 13.68 -8.22
CA ASP A 214 22.11 12.57 -7.30
C ASP A 214 20.85 12.82 -6.46
N ASP A 215 19.94 11.85 -6.45
CA ASP A 215 18.93 11.67 -5.39
C ASP A 215 18.45 10.21 -5.37
N TYR A 216 19.39 9.27 -5.24
CA TYR A 216 19.09 7.91 -4.77
C TYR A 216 19.62 7.81 -3.33
N LEU A 217 18.74 7.46 -2.39
CA LEU A 217 18.99 7.30 -0.94
C LEU A 217 18.87 8.56 -0.06
N LYS A 218 17.80 9.36 -0.21
CA LYS A 218 17.27 10.14 0.92
C LYS A 218 16.05 9.44 1.52
N LEU A 219 16.24 8.89 2.72
CA LEU A 219 15.19 8.30 3.55
C LEU A 219 14.08 9.33 3.81
N PRO A 220 12.80 8.93 3.79
CA PRO A 220 11.69 9.88 3.69
C PRO A 220 11.39 10.55 5.03
N SER A 221 11.26 11.87 5.03
CA SER A 221 10.58 12.61 6.10
C SER A 221 9.05 12.53 5.99
N ASP A 222 8.53 12.16 4.81
CA ASP A 222 7.10 12.29 4.46
C ASP A 222 6.55 11.00 3.82
N LEU A 223 5.40 10.52 4.30
CA LEU A 223 4.74 9.28 3.83
C LEU A 223 3.28 9.51 3.39
N LEU A 224 2.78 8.59 2.55
CA LEU A 224 1.38 8.47 2.17
C LEU A 224 0.80 7.19 2.77
N ILE A 225 -0.25 7.29 3.57
CA ILE A 225 -0.90 6.12 4.21
C ILE A 225 -2.34 6.00 3.73
N ARG A 226 -2.73 4.78 3.33
CA ARG A 226 -4.11 4.48 2.96
C ARG A 226 -4.47 3.02 3.19
N THR A 227 -5.69 2.78 3.65
CA THR A 227 -6.31 1.46 3.71
C THR A 227 -6.93 1.14 2.36
N CYS A 228 -6.53 0.01 1.79
CA CYS A 228 -7.22 -0.61 0.68
C CYS A 228 -8.02 -1.81 1.17
N ILE A 229 -9.02 -2.21 0.41
CA ILE A 229 -9.76 -3.45 0.64
C ILE A 229 -9.17 -4.46 -0.31
N LYS A 230 -8.75 -5.62 0.20
CA LYS A 230 -8.36 -6.77 -0.60
C LYS A 230 -9.59 -7.27 -1.36
#